data_AF-A0A7X7ETU9-F1
#
_entry.id   AF-A0A7X7ETU9-F1
#
_cell.length_a   1.000
_cell.length_b   1.000
_cell.length_c   1.000
_cell.angle_alpha   90.00
_cell.angle_beta   90.00
_cell.angle_gamma   90.00
#
_symmetry.space_group_name_H-M   'P 1'
#
loop_
_entity.id
_entity.type
_entity.pdbx_description
1 polymer ?
#
loop_
_entity_poly.entity_id
_entity_poly.type
_entity_poly.pdbx_seq_one_letter_code
_entity_poly.pdbx_strand_id
1 'polypeptide(L)'
;MIKERFISYVEESIRKNWDIEALSNYREKGYTYKEIAGIIARQHIAFREYGISEGDMIALLGRNSASWCAMYLAVVTYGAVVVPILPDFKPDDLHNIINHSDSKILFADDKLWES
;
A
#
# COMPACT_ATOMS: atom_id res chain seq x y z
N MET A 1 -12.14 -22.36 12.66
CA MET A 1 -12.68 -20.99 12.67
C MET A 1 -11.51 -20.06 12.92
N ILE A 2 -11.11 -19.26 11.91
CA ILE A 2 -9.95 -18.36 12.03
C ILE A 2 -10.24 -17.40 13.19
N LYS A 3 -9.50 -17.53 14.29
CA LYS A 3 -9.76 -16.80 15.53
C LYS A 3 -9.35 -15.32 15.45
N GLU A 4 -8.45 -14.97 14.54
CA GLU A 4 -7.89 -13.62 14.43
C GLU A 4 -7.84 -13.19 12.95
N ARG A 5 -8.43 -12.02 12.66
CA ARG A 5 -8.44 -11.43 11.31
C ARG A 5 -7.10 -10.73 11.06
N PHE A 6 -6.61 -10.77 9.82
CA PHE A 6 -5.35 -10.10 9.43
C PHE A 6 -5.26 -8.65 9.90
N ILE A 7 -6.36 -7.89 9.77
CA ILE A 7 -6.42 -6.48 10.21
C ILE A 7 -6.15 -6.35 11.72
N SER A 8 -6.70 -7.24 12.54
CA SER A 8 -6.49 -7.24 13.99
C SER A 8 -5.03 -7.51 14.35
N TYR A 9 -4.36 -8.42 13.64
CA TYR A 9 -2.93 -8.66 13.81
C TYR A 9 -2.08 -7.44 13.47
N VAL A 10 -2.40 -6.75 12.37
CA VAL A 10 -1.68 -5.54 11.94
C VAL A 10 -1.85 -4.43 12.98
N GLU A 11 -3.08 -4.20 13.43
CA GLU A 11 -3.37 -3.21 14.48
C GLU A 11 -2.62 -3.50 15.77
N GLU A 12 -2.69 -4.73 16.27
CA GLU A 12 -2.02 -5.13 17.50
C GLU A 12 -0.50 -5.02 17.40
N SER A 13 0.08 -5.41 16.25
CA SER A 13 1.51 -5.28 15.99
C SER A 13 1.98 -3.83 16.00
N ILE A 14 1.21 -2.92 15.38
CA ILE A 14 1.49 -1.48 15.40
C ILE A 14 1.45 -0.94 16.84
N ARG A 15 0.42 -1.29 17.61
CA ARG A 15 0.26 -0.81 18.99
C ARG A 15 1.39 -1.28 19.90
N LYS A 16 1.79 -2.56 19.80
CA LYS A 16 2.81 -3.17 20.67
C LYS A 16 4.23 -2.70 20.37
N ASN A 17 4.52 -2.39 19.11
CA ASN A 17 5.88 -2.14 18.63
C ASN A 17 6.10 -0.69 18.19
N TRP A 18 5.32 0.24 18.72
CA TRP A 18 5.16 1.62 18.24
C TRP A 18 6.45 2.33 17.77
N ASP A 19 7.51 2.28 18.57
CA ASP A 19 8.77 2.98 18.31
C ASP A 19 9.85 2.12 17.63
N ILE A 20 9.56 0.85 17.32
CA ILE A 20 10.49 -0.11 16.69
C ILE A 20 10.46 0.06 15.16
N GLU A 21 11.61 -0.05 14.51
CA GLU A 21 11.70 -0.12 13.04
C GLU A 21 11.05 -1.41 12.49
N ALA A 22 10.18 -1.25 11.49
CA ALA A 22 9.38 -2.33 10.92
C ALA A 22 9.70 -2.61 9.45
N LEU A 23 9.89 -1.57 8.63
CA LEU A 23 10.15 -1.68 7.20
C LEU A 23 11.29 -0.75 6.80
N SER A 24 12.32 -1.27 6.14
CA SER A 24 13.46 -0.46 5.66
C SER A 24 13.82 -0.82 4.23
N ASN A 25 14.34 0.15 3.48
CA ASN A 25 15.06 -0.13 2.24
C ASN A 25 16.49 -0.56 2.57
N TYR A 26 17.19 -1.14 1.59
CA TYR A 26 18.57 -1.57 1.78
C TYR A 26 19.48 -0.39 2.11
N ARG A 27 20.13 -0.43 3.29
CA ARG A 27 21.05 0.61 3.80
C ARG A 27 20.42 1.99 4.01
N GLU A 28 19.11 2.06 4.20
CA GLU A 28 18.41 3.28 4.57
C GLU A 28 17.81 3.14 5.98
N LYS A 29 17.52 4.27 6.62
CA LYS A 29 16.77 4.27 7.88
C LYS A 29 15.37 3.69 7.65
N GLY A 30 14.93 2.82 8.55
CA GLY A 30 13.61 2.20 8.47
C GLY A 30 12.48 3.12 8.90
N TYR A 31 11.28 2.83 8.41
CA TYR A 31 10.03 3.28 9.00
C TYR A 31 9.75 2.49 10.28
N THR A 32 9.49 3.21 11.35
CA THR A 32 8.93 2.69 12.58
C THR A 32 7.46 2.29 12.40
N TYR A 33 6.93 1.44 13.29
CA TYR A 33 5.50 1.12 13.31
C TYR A 33 4.62 2.36 13.43
N LYS A 34 5.04 3.36 14.22
CA LYS A 34 4.40 4.68 14.33
C LYS A 34 4.32 5.40 12.98
N GLU A 35 5.40 5.42 12.21
CA GLU A 35 5.43 6.10 10.92
C GLU A 35 4.56 5.38 9.88
N ILE A 36 4.57 4.05 9.88
CA ILE A 36 3.65 3.24 9.06
C ILE A 36 2.19 3.52 9.44
N ALA A 37 1.86 3.56 10.73
CA ALA A 37 0.52 3.90 11.20
C ALA A 37 0.08 5.29 10.72
N GLY A 38 1.01 6.25 10.72
CA GLY A 38 0.77 7.58 10.18
C GLY A 38 0.52 7.58 8.67
N ILE A 39 1.24 6.76 7.90
CA ILE A 39 0.99 6.57 6.46
C ILE A 39 -0.41 5.98 6.26
N ILE A 40 -0.74 4.88 6.95
CA ILE A 40 -2.05 4.22 6.87
C ILE A 40 -3.17 5.22 7.15
N ALA A 41 -3.09 5.96 8.25
CA ALA A 41 -4.12 6.93 8.63
C ALA A 41 -4.31 8.03 7.58
N ARG A 42 -3.22 8.58 7.02
CA ARG A 42 -3.30 9.60 5.96
C ARG A 42 -3.94 9.04 4.68
N GLN A 43 -3.57 7.83 4.28
CA GLN A 43 -4.12 7.22 3.09
C GLN A 43 -5.59 6.84 3.26
N HIS A 44 -6.01 6.38 4.45
CA HIS A 44 -7.41 6.13 4.76
C HIS A 44 -8.28 7.39 4.63
N ILE A 45 -7.76 8.54 5.05
CA ILE A 45 -8.43 9.84 4.83
C ILE A 45 -8.51 10.13 3.33
N ALA A 46 -7.41 10.01 2.60
CA ALA A 46 -7.40 10.24 1.15
C ALA A 46 -8.39 9.32 0.41
N PHE A 47 -8.39 8.02 0.71
CA PHE A 47 -9.29 7.04 0.12
C PHE A 47 -10.76 7.42 0.34
N ARG A 48 -11.11 7.90 1.54
CA ARG A 48 -12.46 8.39 1.83
C ARG A 48 -12.82 9.61 0.98
N GLU A 49 -11.92 10.58 0.88
CA GLU A 49 -12.15 11.80 0.08
C GLU A 49 -12.26 11.48 -1.43
N TYR A 50 -11.55 10.45 -1.91
CA TYR A 50 -11.67 9.95 -3.28
C TYR A 50 -12.85 8.99 -3.49
N GLY A 51 -13.69 8.76 -2.48
CA GLY A 51 -14.89 7.92 -2.60
C GLY A 51 -14.62 6.42 -2.71
N ILE A 52 -13.46 5.95 -2.24
CA ILE A 52 -13.13 4.53 -2.19
C ILE A 52 -13.95 3.84 -1.10
N SER A 53 -14.55 2.72 -1.49
CA SER A 53 -15.37 1.84 -0.67
C SER A 53 -14.69 0.48 -0.46
N GLU A 54 -15.19 -0.30 0.50
CA GLU A 54 -14.76 -1.69 0.69
C GLU A 54 -14.93 -2.48 -0.61
N GLY A 55 -13.92 -3.28 -0.97
CA GLY A 55 -13.90 -4.06 -2.19
C GLY A 55 -13.44 -3.32 -3.45
N ASP A 56 -13.31 -1.98 -3.41
CA ASP A 56 -12.75 -1.23 -4.54
C ASP A 56 -11.28 -1.57 -4.76
N MET A 57 -10.86 -1.60 -6.03
CA MET A 57 -9.49 -1.95 -6.40
C MET A 57 -8.60 -0.71 -6.49
N ILE A 58 -7.37 -0.83 -5.96
CA ILE A 58 -6.33 0.19 -6.02
C ILE A 58 -5.06 -0.44 -6.58
N ALA A 59 -4.59 0.07 -7.72
CA ALA A 59 -3.36 -0.39 -8.36
C ALA A 59 -2.13 0.26 -7.72
N LEU A 60 -1.11 -0.55 -7.44
CA LEU A 60 0.19 -0.11 -6.93
C LEU A 60 1.30 -0.52 -7.90
N LEU A 61 1.76 0.43 -8.70
CA LEU A 61 2.88 0.26 -9.63
C LEU A 61 4.17 0.76 -8.98
N GLY A 62 5.10 -0.13 -8.69
CA GLY A 62 6.34 0.28 -8.02
C GLY A 62 7.31 -0.84 -7.76
N ARG A 63 8.56 -0.47 -7.47
CA ARG A 63 9.58 -1.43 -7.02
C ARG A 63 9.37 -1.76 -5.55
N ASN A 64 9.90 -2.92 -5.14
CA ASN A 64 9.95 -3.29 -3.73
C ASN A 64 10.64 -2.19 -2.91
N SER A 65 9.86 -1.56 -2.04
CA SER A 65 10.31 -0.50 -1.14
C SER A 65 9.47 -0.48 0.12
N ALA A 66 10.02 0.09 1.20
CA ALA A 66 9.32 0.21 2.46
C ALA A 66 8.05 1.10 2.33
N SER A 67 8.07 2.13 1.48
CA SER A 67 6.90 2.97 1.18
C SER A 67 5.83 2.20 0.41
N TRP A 68 6.22 1.38 -0.57
CA TRP A 68 5.28 0.51 -1.30
C TRP A 68 4.58 -0.47 -0.35
N CYS A 69 5.34 -1.11 0.56
CA CYS A 69 4.78 -2.00 1.57
C CYS A 69 3.84 -1.26 2.55
N ALA A 70 4.17 -0.02 2.95
CA ALA A 70 3.29 0.78 3.80
C ALA A 70 1.99 1.16 3.09
N MET A 71 2.05 1.50 1.79
CA MET A 71 0.87 1.77 0.98
C MET A 71 0.01 0.51 0.79
N TYR A 72 0.63 -0.63 0.53
CA TYR A 72 -0.05 -1.92 0.49
C TYR A 72 -0.85 -2.16 1.77
N LEU A 73 -0.22 -1.98 2.94
CA LEU A 73 -0.89 -2.12 4.23
C LEU A 73 -2.04 -1.13 4.39
N ALA A 74 -1.89 0.11 3.91
CA ALA A 74 -2.96 1.09 3.95
C ALA A 74 -4.19 0.65 3.14
N VAL A 75 -4.00 0.15 1.92
CA VAL A 75 -5.08 -0.35 1.04
C VAL A 75 -5.82 -1.51 1.71
N VAL A 76 -5.11 -2.55 2.15
CA VAL A 76 -5.75 -3.75 2.71
C VAL A 76 -6.43 -3.49 4.06
N THR A 77 -5.86 -2.61 4.90
CA THR A 77 -6.46 -2.25 6.20
C THR A 77 -7.64 -1.29 6.07
N TYR A 78 -7.78 -0.61 4.92
CA TYR A 78 -8.97 0.19 4.61
C TYR A 78 -10.17 -0.70 4.21
N GLY A 79 -9.91 -1.93 3.76
CA GLY A 79 -10.91 -2.84 3.17
C GLY A 79 -10.96 -2.79 1.64
N ALA A 80 -10.05 -2.05 1.00
CA ALA A 80 -9.88 -2.05 -0.45
C ALA A 80 -9.01 -3.25 -0.90
N VAL A 81 -9.09 -3.57 -2.18
CA VAL A 81 -8.32 -4.65 -2.82
C VAL A 81 -7.11 -4.04 -3.51
N VAL A 82 -5.93 -4.57 -3.20
CA VAL A 82 -4.67 -4.13 -3.81
C VAL A 82 -4.39 -4.90 -5.10
N VAL A 83 -4.09 -4.19 -6.19
CA VAL A 83 -3.60 -4.74 -7.45
C VAL A 83 -2.11 -4.41 -7.60
N PRO A 84 -1.20 -5.29 -7.18
CA PRO A 84 0.24 -5.04 -7.26
C PRO A 84 0.74 -5.20 -8.70
N ILE A 85 1.47 -4.20 -9.22
CA ILE A 85 2.01 -4.20 -10.58
C ILE A 85 3.52 -3.97 -10.52
N LEU A 86 4.28 -4.88 -11.14
CA LEU A 86 5.73 -4.74 -11.25
C LEU A 86 6.09 -3.75 -12.36
N PRO A 87 7.10 -2.90 -12.17
CA PRO A 87 7.50 -1.93 -13.19
C PRO A 87 8.28 -2.54 -14.36
N ASP A 88 8.67 -3.81 -14.27
CA ASP A 88 9.50 -4.48 -15.27
C ASP A 88 8.69 -4.96 -16.50
N PHE A 89 7.36 -4.81 -16.47
CA PHE A 89 6.51 -5.09 -17.63
C PHE A 89 6.77 -4.09 -18.76
N LYS A 90 6.55 -4.53 -20.01
CA LYS A 90 6.60 -3.62 -21.16
C LYS A 90 5.45 -2.60 -21.06
N PRO A 91 5.60 -1.40 -21.66
CA PRO A 91 4.56 -0.37 -21.60
C PRO A 91 3.18 -0.86 -22.05
N ASP A 92 3.09 -1.62 -23.14
CA ASP A 92 1.83 -2.18 -23.63
C ASP A 92 1.19 -3.14 -22.62
N ASP A 93 2.01 -3.98 -21.97
CA ASP A 93 1.55 -4.91 -20.94
C ASP A 93 1.07 -4.14 -19.70
N LEU A 94 1.79 -3.09 -19.28
CA LEU A 94 1.37 -2.22 -18.17
C LEU A 94 0.03 -1.54 -18.47
N HIS A 95 -0.13 -0.99 -19.68
CA HIS A 95 -1.39 -0.39 -20.11
C HIS A 95 -2.53 -1.39 -20.07
N ASN A 96 -2.31 -2.60 -20.58
CA ASN A 96 -3.33 -3.66 -20.54
C ASN A 96 -3.70 -4.04 -19.11
N ILE A 97 -2.71 -4.25 -18.22
CA ILE A 97 -2.95 -4.59 -16.82
C ILE A 97 -3.76 -3.49 -16.14
N ILE A 98 -3.33 -2.23 -16.24
CA ILE A 98 -3.98 -1.10 -15.58
C ILE A 98 -5.41 -0.95 -16.08
N ASN A 99 -5.64 -0.97 -17.40
CA ASN A 99 -6.97 -0.79 -17.99
C ASN A 99 -7.94 -1.94 -17.69
N HIS A 100 -7.43 -3.14 -17.42
CA HIS A 100 -8.25 -4.31 -17.07
C HIS A 100 -8.29 -4.63 -15.57
N SER A 101 -7.70 -3.79 -14.72
CA SER A 101 -7.59 -4.04 -13.29
C SER A 101 -8.79 -3.61 -12.46
N ASP A 102 -9.83 -3.02 -13.08
CA ASP A 102 -10.97 -2.38 -12.40
C ASP A 102 -10.57 -1.39 -11.27
N SER A 103 -9.31 -0.92 -11.30
CA SER A 103 -8.77 -0.04 -10.26
C SER A 103 -9.31 1.37 -10.38
N LYS A 104 -9.76 1.93 -9.26
CA LYS A 104 -10.25 3.31 -9.18
C LYS A 104 -9.14 4.33 -9.02
N ILE A 105 -8.01 3.90 -8.44
CA ILE A 105 -6.82 4.73 -8.22
C ILE A 105 -5.59 3.93 -8.61
N LEU A 106 -4.61 4.60 -9.22
CA LEU A 106 -3.26 4.10 -9.43
C LEU A 106 -2.28 4.93 -8.61
N PHE A 107 -1.50 4.27 -7.76
CA PHE A 107 -0.27 4.85 -7.21
C PHE A 107 0.92 4.34 -8.01
N ALA A 108 1.78 5.26 -8.43
CA ALA A 108 3.05 4.96 -9.07
C ALA A 108 4.20 5.44 -8.19
N ASP A 109 5.29 4.67 -8.13
CA ASP A 109 6.55 5.13 -7.53
C ASP A 109 7.08 6.33 -8.33
N ASP A 110 7.43 7.42 -7.64
CA ASP A 110 7.97 8.65 -8.24
C ASP A 110 9.17 8.36 -9.16
N LYS A 111 9.96 7.32 -8.86
CA LYS A 111 11.11 6.92 -9.69
C LYS A 111 10.73 6.40 -11.08
N LEU A 112 9.45 6.12 -11.31
CA LEU A 112 8.90 5.68 -12.59
C LEU A 112 8.29 6.85 -13.39
N TRP A 113 8.22 8.04 -12.81
CA TRP A 113 7.64 9.22 -13.43
C TRP A 113 8.73 10.26 -13.72
N GLU A 114 9.01 10.52 -15.01
CA GLU A 114 9.83 11.67 -15.40
C GLU A 114 9.01 12.94 -15.19
N SER A 115 9.49 13.84 -14.31
CA SER A 115 8.85 15.12 -13.99
C SER A 115 9.33 16.25 -14.89
#